data_AF-A0A5R8MBX2-F1
#
_entry.id   AF-A0A5R8MBX2-F1
#
_cell.length_a   1.000
_cell.length_b   1.000
_cell.length_c   1.000
_cell.angle_alpha   90.00
_cell.angle_beta   90.00
_cell.angle_gamma   90.00
#
_symmetry.space_group_name_H-M   'P 1'
#
loop_
_entity.id
_entity.type
_entity.pdbx_description
1 polymer ?
#
loop_
_entity_poly.entity_id
_entity_poly.type
_entity_poly.pdbx_seq_one_letter_code
_entity_poly.pdbx_strand_id
1 'polypeptide(L)'
;MRLKKATLCKRLLGMVGIILISTLPYFHDVITGAQGIRYGVPIIGAEKLFTGPDGLVMGFSSYRVFLYTLCIHLFAHIGYVGWMMDAKGKYYRIALLVPVILSGYTTALILLNAKETSFNETSTKLFLTLGISLGVLIYYILDNRKKIQEHAQT
;
A
#
# COMPACT_ATOMS: atom_id res chain seq x y z
N MET A 1 16.48 -25.87 24.58
CA MET A 1 15.00 -25.78 24.41
C MET A 1 14.46 -24.34 24.28
N ARG A 2 15.09 -23.30 24.86
CA ARG A 2 14.62 -21.88 24.77
C ARG A 2 14.62 -21.27 23.35
N LEU A 3 15.57 -21.65 22.48
CA LEU A 3 15.66 -21.16 21.09
C LEU A 3 14.46 -21.52 20.20
N LYS A 4 13.80 -22.68 20.45
CA LYS A 4 12.60 -23.09 19.70
C LYS A 4 11.36 -22.25 20.06
N LYS A 5 11.26 -21.76 21.31
CA LYS A 5 10.13 -20.92 21.75
C LYS A 5 10.19 -19.51 21.13
N ALA A 6 11.38 -18.90 21.06
CA ALA A 6 11.54 -17.58 20.46
C ALA A 6 11.24 -17.56 18.95
N THR A 7 11.66 -18.60 18.22
CA THR A 7 11.35 -18.76 16.79
C THR A 7 9.88 -19.05 16.55
N LEU A 8 9.23 -19.83 17.41
CA LEU A 8 7.78 -20.05 17.38
C LEU A 8 6.99 -18.76 17.62
N CYS A 9 7.36 -17.97 18.64
CA CYS A 9 6.69 -16.71 18.96
C CYS A 9 6.79 -15.70 17.80
N LYS A 10 7.94 -15.61 17.13
CA LYS A 10 8.12 -14.76 15.94
C LYS A 10 7.22 -15.21 14.78
N ARG A 11 7.08 -16.51 14.56
CA ARG A 11 6.20 -17.07 13.52
C ARG A 11 4.73 -16.78 13.82
N LEU A 12 4.31 -16.97 15.07
CA LEU A 12 2.95 -16.66 15.51
C LEU A 12 2.63 -15.17 15.35
N LEU A 13 3.54 -14.27 15.75
CA LEU A 13 3.37 -12.84 15.56
C LEU A 13 3.23 -12.47 14.07
N GLY A 14 4.04 -13.10 13.21
CA GLY A 14 3.92 -12.94 11.76
C GLY A 14 2.57 -13.40 11.22
N MET A 15 2.07 -14.56 11.67
CA MET A 15 0.74 -15.06 11.28
C MET A 15 -0.39 -14.13 11.72
N VAL A 16 -0.34 -13.66 12.97
CA VAL A 16 -1.31 -12.68 13.48
C VAL A 16 -1.27 -11.39 12.66
N GLY A 17 -0.07 -10.90 12.32
CA GLY A 17 0.11 -9.73 11.46
C GLY A 17 -0.52 -9.91 10.08
N ILE A 18 -0.32 -11.07 9.44
CA ILE A 18 -0.94 -11.39 8.15
C ILE A 18 -2.46 -11.39 8.25
N ILE A 19 -3.02 -12.05 9.27
CA ILE A 19 -4.48 -12.09 9.49
C ILE A 19 -5.04 -10.67 9.64
N LEU A 20 -4.41 -9.84 10.46
CA LEU A 20 -4.83 -8.45 10.66
C LEU A 20 -4.80 -7.65 9.36
N ILE A 21 -3.72 -7.76 8.58
CA ILE A 21 -3.60 -7.08 7.27
C ILE A 21 -4.67 -7.60 6.30
N SER A 22 -4.94 -8.90 6.26
CA SER A 22 -5.98 -9.49 5.42
C SER A 22 -7.39 -9.01 5.76
N THR A 23 -7.62 -8.61 7.02
CA THR A 23 -8.90 -8.02 7.43
C THR A 23 -9.04 -6.53 7.12
N LEU A 24 -7.96 -5.85 6.74
CA LEU A 24 -7.93 -4.41 6.52
C LEU A 24 -9.02 -3.90 5.56
N PRO A 25 -9.30 -4.53 4.39
CA PRO A 25 -10.37 -4.10 3.50
C PRO A 25 -11.76 -4.05 4.15
N TYR A 26 -12.01 -4.92 5.13
CA TYR A 26 -13.29 -5.03 5.84
C TYR A 26 -13.38 -4.12 7.07
N PHE A 27 -12.30 -3.43 7.42
CA PHE A 27 -12.24 -2.61 8.63
C PHE A 27 -13.25 -1.45 8.61
N HIS A 28 -13.61 -0.97 7.41
CA HIS A 28 -14.63 0.05 7.23
C HIS A 28 -16.01 -0.38 7.78
N ASP A 29 -16.36 -1.67 7.72
CA ASP A 29 -17.63 -2.20 8.26
C ASP A 29 -17.64 -2.33 9.78
N VAL A 30 -16.46 -2.47 10.38
CA VAL A 30 -16.31 -2.47 11.85
C VAL A 30 -16.57 -1.08 12.40
N ILE A 31 -16.05 -0.05 11.72
CA ILE A 31 -16.17 1.35 12.16
C ILE A 31 -17.52 1.96 11.77
N THR A 32 -18.04 1.65 10.58
CA THR A 32 -19.20 2.33 10.00
C THR A 32 -20.37 1.37 9.74
N GLY A 33 -21.59 1.84 10.00
CA GLY A 33 -22.86 1.22 9.66
C GLY A 33 -23.56 1.96 8.51
N ALA A 34 -24.82 1.60 8.23
CA ALA A 34 -25.61 2.26 7.18
C ALA A 34 -25.90 3.75 7.48
N GLN A 35 -25.88 4.14 8.76
CA GLN A 35 -26.25 5.48 9.22
C GLN A 35 -25.05 6.34 9.70
N GLY A 36 -23.80 5.91 9.44
CA GLY A 36 -22.60 6.59 9.92
C GLY A 36 -21.75 5.70 10.84
N ILE A 37 -21.05 6.27 11.82
CA ILE A 37 -20.24 5.49 12.78
C ILE A 37 -21.14 4.52 13.57
N ARG A 38 -20.69 3.27 13.75
CA ARG A 38 -21.45 2.25 14.50
C ARG A 38 -21.55 2.60 15.98
N TYR A 39 -22.69 2.24 16.58
CA TYR A 39 -22.88 2.29 18.03
C TYR A 39 -21.82 1.43 18.74
N GLY A 40 -21.12 2.00 19.72
CA GLY A 40 -20.05 1.34 20.47
C GLY A 40 -18.62 1.60 19.94
N VAL A 41 -18.46 2.23 18.78
CA VAL A 41 -17.14 2.69 18.32
C VAL A 41 -16.86 4.07 18.92
N PRO A 42 -15.76 4.25 19.68
CA PRO A 42 -15.46 5.54 20.29
C PRO A 42 -15.25 6.60 19.19
N ILE A 43 -15.97 7.71 19.31
CA ILE A 43 -15.89 8.82 18.36
C ILE A 43 -14.61 9.61 18.66
N ILE A 44 -13.53 9.25 17.97
CA ILE A 44 -12.21 9.91 18.08
C ILE A 44 -12.11 11.23 17.31
N GLY A 45 -13.20 11.70 16.69
CA GLY A 45 -13.22 12.94 15.90
C GLY A 45 -12.55 12.85 14.53
N ALA A 46 -12.03 11.68 14.13
CA ALA A 46 -11.38 11.47 12.84
C ALA A 46 -12.28 11.83 11.65
N GLU A 47 -13.56 11.46 11.68
CA GLU A 47 -14.52 11.85 10.64
C GLU A 47 -14.60 13.38 10.50
N LYS A 48 -14.72 14.12 11.61
CA LYS A 48 -14.77 15.59 11.60
C LYS A 48 -13.47 16.22 11.11
N LEU A 49 -12.32 15.65 11.47
CA LEU A 49 -11.00 16.10 11.01
C LEU A 49 -10.87 16.02 9.48
N PHE A 50 -11.47 14.98 8.89
CA PHE A 50 -11.40 14.70 7.46
C PHE A 50 -12.58 15.26 6.67
N THR A 51 -13.58 15.84 7.32
CA THR A 51 -14.74 16.46 6.66
C THR A 51 -14.40 17.89 6.27
N GLY A 52 -14.54 18.19 4.97
CA GLY A 52 -14.33 19.52 4.42
C GLY A 52 -15.52 20.47 4.65
N PRO A 53 -15.37 21.75 4.27
CA PRO A 53 -16.45 22.74 4.35
C PRO A 53 -17.68 22.40 3.49
N ASP A 54 -17.48 21.57 2.47
CA ASP A 54 -18.49 21.03 1.56
C ASP A 54 -19.28 19.85 2.17
N GLY A 55 -18.94 19.43 3.39
CA GLY A 55 -19.55 18.27 4.05
C GLY A 55 -19.07 16.92 3.52
N LEU A 56 -18.10 16.90 2.59
CA LEU A 56 -17.52 15.68 2.06
C LEU A 56 -16.30 15.26 2.87
N VAL A 57 -16.10 13.96 3.04
CA VAL A 57 -14.97 13.41 3.80
C VAL A 57 -13.80 13.17 2.85
N MET A 58 -12.77 14.02 2.89
CA MET A 58 -11.67 14.01 1.91
C MET A 58 -12.22 13.88 0.48
N GLY A 59 -13.28 14.65 0.19
CA GLY A 59 -14.06 14.65 -1.04
C GLY A 59 -14.74 13.32 -1.43
N PHE A 60 -14.94 12.39 -0.50
CA PHE A 60 -15.82 11.22 -0.69
C PHE A 60 -17.22 11.52 -0.14
N SER A 61 -18.22 10.84 -0.70
CA SER A 61 -19.63 11.01 -0.33
C SER A 61 -19.97 10.63 1.12
N SER A 62 -19.15 9.78 1.75
CA SER A 62 -19.31 9.41 3.15
C SER A 62 -18.00 8.92 3.75
N TYR A 63 -17.91 8.98 5.08
CA TYR A 63 -16.78 8.45 5.83
C TYR A 63 -16.54 6.95 5.56
N ARG A 64 -17.63 6.18 5.39
CA ARG A 64 -17.59 4.76 5.03
C ARG A 64 -16.85 4.53 3.70
N VAL A 65 -17.22 5.27 2.65
CA VAL A 65 -16.62 5.11 1.32
C VAL A 65 -15.15 5.54 1.34
N PHE A 66 -14.83 6.61 2.07
CA PHE A 66 -13.44 7.02 2.29
C PHE A 66 -12.62 5.89 2.94
N LEU A 67 -13.09 5.36 4.08
CA LEU A 67 -12.40 4.28 4.79
C LEU A 67 -12.26 3.01 3.96
N TYR A 68 -13.32 2.60 3.25
CA TYR A 68 -13.29 1.46 2.35
C TYR A 68 -12.20 1.63 1.28
N THR A 69 -12.21 2.77 0.60
CA THR A 69 -11.27 3.06 -0.48
C THR A 69 -9.84 3.12 0.04
N LEU A 70 -9.61 3.81 1.16
CA LEU A 70 -8.29 3.90 1.78
C LEU A 70 -7.77 2.52 2.23
N CYS A 71 -8.60 1.72 2.90
CA CYS A 71 -8.19 0.41 3.41
C CYS A 71 -7.84 -0.58 2.30
N ILE A 72 -8.55 -0.57 1.18
CA ILE A 72 -8.22 -1.43 0.03
C ILE A 72 -6.86 -1.05 -0.57
N HIS A 73 -6.61 0.24 -0.76
CA HIS A 73 -5.33 0.70 -1.34
C HIS A 73 -4.16 0.48 -0.38
N LEU A 74 -4.37 0.69 0.92
CA LEU A 74 -3.40 0.34 1.96
C LEU A 74 -3.12 -1.16 1.99
N PHE A 75 -4.15 -2.01 1.91
CA PHE A 75 -4.00 -3.46 1.86
C PHE A 75 -3.12 -3.88 0.67
N ALA A 76 -3.44 -3.38 -0.52
CA ALA A 76 -2.66 -3.66 -1.73
C ALA A 76 -1.20 -3.18 -1.57
N HIS A 77 -1.00 -1.95 -1.07
CA HIS A 77 0.34 -1.40 -0.88
C HIS A 77 1.18 -2.21 0.10
N ILE A 78 0.62 -2.54 1.27
CA ILE A 78 1.28 -3.38 2.28
C ILE A 78 1.60 -4.76 1.70
N GLY A 79 0.68 -5.34 0.91
CA GLY A 79 0.89 -6.62 0.23
C GLY A 79 2.10 -6.58 -0.72
N TYR A 80 2.19 -5.56 -1.57
CA TYR A 80 3.33 -5.42 -2.49
C TYR A 80 4.65 -5.14 -1.76
N VAL A 81 4.64 -4.31 -0.71
CA VAL A 81 5.82 -4.08 0.12
C VAL A 81 6.27 -5.36 0.81
N GLY A 82 5.33 -6.11 1.39
CA GLY A 82 5.59 -7.42 2.00
C GLY A 82 6.18 -8.42 1.01
N TRP A 83 5.64 -8.49 -0.20
CA TRP A 83 6.17 -9.34 -1.26
C TRP A 83 7.58 -8.92 -1.68
N MET A 84 7.84 -7.62 -1.80
CA MET A 84 9.18 -7.11 -2.12
C MET A 84 10.21 -7.40 -1.01
N MET A 85 9.78 -7.42 0.26
CA MET A 85 10.61 -7.81 1.39
C MET A 85 10.90 -9.31 1.42
N ASP A 86 9.94 -10.15 1.05
CA ASP A 86 10.13 -11.61 0.91
C ASP A 86 11.03 -11.96 -0.28
N ALA A 87 10.94 -11.20 -1.38
CA ALA A 87 11.70 -11.46 -2.60
C ALA A 87 13.20 -11.11 -2.51
N LYS A 88 13.77 -10.89 -1.32
CA LYS A 88 15.21 -10.62 -1.13
C LYS A 88 16.06 -11.72 -1.80
N GLY A 89 17.00 -11.29 -2.64
CA GLY A 89 17.88 -12.18 -3.41
C GLY A 89 17.29 -12.75 -4.70
N LYS A 90 15.99 -12.54 -4.98
CA LYS A 90 15.33 -13.02 -6.19
C LYS A 90 15.46 -11.99 -7.32
N TYR A 91 15.76 -12.43 -8.54
CA TYR A 91 15.96 -11.56 -9.71
C TYR A 91 14.77 -10.66 -10.02
N TYR A 92 13.54 -11.17 -9.85
CA TYR A 92 12.31 -10.42 -10.12
C TYR A 92 11.94 -9.40 -9.04
N ARG A 93 12.68 -9.33 -7.91
CA ARG A 93 12.39 -8.39 -6.81
C ARG A 93 12.30 -6.96 -7.30
N ILE A 94 13.14 -6.59 -8.26
CA ILE A 94 13.15 -5.23 -8.78
C ILE A 94 11.88 -4.91 -9.56
N ALA A 95 11.28 -5.89 -10.24
CA ALA A 95 10.01 -5.70 -10.93
C ALA A 95 8.87 -5.37 -9.95
N LEU A 96 8.97 -5.82 -8.69
CA LEU A 96 8.01 -5.47 -7.63
C LEU A 96 8.07 -3.99 -7.22
N LEU A 97 9.11 -3.23 -7.57
CA LEU A 97 9.13 -1.78 -7.35
C LEU A 97 7.99 -1.08 -8.10
N VAL A 98 7.62 -1.57 -9.29
CA VAL A 98 6.56 -0.97 -10.10
C VAL A 98 5.23 -0.95 -9.32
N PRO A 99 4.65 -2.09 -8.90
CA PRO A 99 3.41 -2.07 -8.14
C PRO A 99 3.57 -1.45 -6.75
N VAL A 100 4.74 -1.50 -6.10
CA VAL A 100 4.97 -0.80 -4.82
C VAL A 100 4.84 0.71 -4.97
N ILE A 101 5.49 1.30 -5.99
CA ILE A 101 5.45 2.75 -6.22
C ILE A 101 4.04 3.18 -6.66
N LEU A 102 3.39 2.43 -7.56
CA LEU A 102 2.05 2.77 -8.06
C LEU A 102 0.96 2.68 -6.98
N SER A 103 1.00 1.63 -6.15
CA SER A 103 0.09 1.50 -5.01
C SER A 103 0.35 2.57 -3.95
N GLY A 104 1.62 2.89 -3.69
CA GLY A 104 2.02 3.97 -2.78
C GLY A 104 1.55 5.33 -3.28
N TYR A 105 1.69 5.61 -4.58
CA TYR A 105 1.20 6.82 -5.22
C TYR A 105 -0.31 6.99 -5.04
N THR A 106 -1.08 5.94 -5.33
CA THR A 106 -2.54 6.02 -5.21
C THR A 106 -2.98 6.18 -3.75
N THR A 107 -2.31 5.50 -2.82
CA THR A 107 -2.54 5.68 -1.38
C THR A 107 -2.24 7.11 -0.94
N ALA A 108 -1.14 7.70 -1.43
CA ALA A 108 -0.78 9.09 -1.14
C ALA A 108 -1.82 10.08 -1.69
N LEU A 109 -2.31 9.87 -2.92
CA LEU A 109 -3.38 10.71 -3.49
C LEU A 109 -4.65 10.71 -2.61
N ILE A 110 -5.01 9.55 -2.04
CA ILE A 110 -6.17 9.44 -1.14
C ILE A 110 -5.90 10.20 0.17
N LEU A 111 -4.75 9.96 0.80
CA LEU A 111 -4.38 10.58 2.08
C LEU A 111 -4.21 12.10 1.99
N LEU A 112 -3.78 12.61 0.84
CA LEU A 112 -3.58 14.03 0.57
C LEU A 112 -4.82 14.71 -0.04
N ASN A 113 -5.93 13.99 -0.20
CA ASN A 113 -7.14 14.47 -0.89
C ASN A 113 -6.86 15.03 -2.31
N ALA A 114 -5.86 14.50 -3.00
CA ALA A 114 -5.45 14.96 -4.33
C ALA A 114 -6.17 14.20 -5.46
N LYS A 115 -7.26 13.49 -5.17
CA LYS A 115 -7.97 12.66 -6.15
C LYS A 115 -8.74 13.45 -7.23
N GLU A 116 -9.12 14.69 -6.95
CA GLU A 116 -9.79 15.57 -7.93
C GLU A 116 -8.78 16.44 -8.70
N THR A 117 -7.48 16.22 -8.50
CA THR A 117 -6.42 16.98 -9.18
C THR A 117 -5.94 16.26 -10.44
N SER A 118 -5.20 16.98 -11.28
CA SER A 118 -4.55 16.41 -12.47
C SER A 118 -3.60 15.24 -12.17
N PHE A 119 -3.15 15.10 -10.91
CA PHE A 119 -2.36 13.96 -10.47
C PHE A 119 -3.14 12.63 -10.54
N ASN A 120 -4.46 12.66 -10.39
CA ASN A 120 -5.28 11.44 -10.44
C ASN A 120 -5.80 11.09 -11.84
N GLU A 121 -5.54 11.95 -12.84
CA GLU A 121 -5.96 11.70 -14.22
C GLU A 121 -5.36 10.41 -14.79
N THR A 122 -6.11 9.78 -15.68
CA THR A 122 -5.70 8.54 -16.36
C THR A 122 -4.39 8.74 -17.14
N SER A 123 -4.23 9.90 -17.79
CA SER A 123 -3.01 10.32 -18.49
C SER A 123 -1.80 10.31 -17.55
N THR A 124 -1.90 11.00 -16.41
CA THR A 124 -0.83 11.08 -15.41
C THR A 124 -0.44 9.71 -14.86
N LYS A 125 -1.43 8.87 -14.53
CA LYS A 125 -1.19 7.49 -14.07
C LYS A 125 -0.52 6.62 -15.13
N LEU A 126 -0.91 6.79 -16.40
CA LEU A 126 -0.31 6.07 -17.51
C LEU A 126 1.17 6.46 -17.69
N PHE A 127 1.46 7.76 -17.74
CA PHE A 127 2.84 8.25 -17.84
C PHE A 127 3.70 7.82 -16.65
N LEU A 128 3.15 7.87 -15.44
CA LEU A 128 3.83 7.39 -14.24
C LEU A 128 4.14 5.88 -14.33
N THR A 129 3.17 5.08 -14.77
CA THR A 129 3.33 3.62 -14.94
C THR A 129 4.42 3.31 -15.96
N LEU A 130 4.39 3.97 -17.12
CA LEU A 130 5.39 3.79 -18.16
C LEU A 130 6.78 4.24 -17.69
N GLY A 131 6.88 5.42 -17.05
CA GLY A 131 8.13 5.98 -16.55
C GLY A 131 8.80 5.09 -15.50
N ILE A 132 8.04 4.62 -14.51
CA ILE A 132 8.56 3.72 -13.47
C ILE A 132 8.95 2.37 -14.08
N SER A 133 8.13 1.80 -14.96
CA SER A 133 8.42 0.51 -15.60
C SER A 133 9.70 0.58 -16.44
N LEU A 134 9.87 1.66 -17.21
CA LEU A 134 11.08 1.91 -17.98
C LEU A 134 12.29 2.13 -17.08
N GLY A 135 12.15 2.91 -16.01
CA GLY A 135 13.23 3.14 -15.03
C GLY A 135 13.70 1.84 -14.36
N VAL A 136 12.77 0.97 -13.97
CA VAL A 136 13.06 -0.36 -13.43
C VAL A 136 13.76 -1.25 -14.45
N LEU A 137 13.31 -1.23 -15.72
CA LEU A 137 13.95 -1.97 -16.80
C LEU A 137 15.38 -1.50 -17.07
N ILE A 138 15.60 -0.18 -17.14
CA ILE A 138 16.93 0.40 -17.34
C ILE A 138 17.84 0.00 -16.20
N TYR A 139 17.40 0.15 -14.94
CA TYR A 139 18.18 -0.25 -13.79
C TYR A 139 18.54 -1.73 -13.87
N TYR A 140 17.58 -2.61 -14.19
CA TYR A 140 17.80 -4.04 -14.31
C TYR A 140 18.89 -4.38 -15.34
N ILE A 141 18.87 -3.72 -16.50
CA ILE A 141 19.88 -3.91 -17.54
C ILE A 141 21.26 -3.44 -17.06
N LEU A 142 21.33 -2.27 -16.41
CA LEU A 142 22.58 -1.72 -15.90
C LEU A 142 23.20 -2.59 -14.79
N ASP A 143 22.38 -3.10 -13.88
CA ASP A 143 22.80 -4.02 -12.81
C ASP A 143 23.37 -5.33 -13.38
N ASN A 144 22.70 -5.91 -14.37
CA ASN A 144 23.18 -7.13 -15.02
C ASN A 144 24.48 -6.92 -15.80
N ARG A 145 24.67 -5.77 -16.47
CA ARG A 145 25.92 -5.46 -17.18
C ARG A 145 27.11 -5.38 -16.24
N LYS A 146 26.95 -4.75 -15.06
CA LYS A 146 28.02 -4.66 -14.04
C LYS A 146 28.46 -6.05 -13.57
N LYS A 147 27.51 -6.93 -13.24
CA LYS A 147 27.81 -8.30 -12.80
C LYS A 147 28.58 -9.10 -13.85
N ILE A 148 28.25 -8.96 -15.13
CA ILE A 148 28.99 -9.64 -16.22
C ILE A 148 30.43 -9.15 -16.31
N GLN A 149 30.67 -7.84 -16.15
CA GLN A 149 32.02 -7.26 -16.21
C GLN A 149 32.88 -7.71 -15.03
N GLU A 150 32.31 -7.81 -13.83
CA GLU A 150 33.00 -8.29 -12.64
C GLU A 150 33.43 -9.77 -12.77
N HIS A 151 32.58 -10.62 -13.35
CA HIS A 151 32.91 -12.03 -13.62
C HIS A 151 33.92 -12.24 -14.76
N ALA A 152 34.07 -11.29 -15.68
CA ALA A 152 35.04 -11.37 -16.76
C ALA A 152 36.47 -10.98 -16.32
N GLN A 153 36.65 -10.42 -15.12
CA GLN A 153 37.95 -9.96 -14.59
C GLN A 153 38.55 -10.91 -13.53
N THR A 154 37.82 -11.95 -13.12
CA THR A 154 38.27 -13.04 -12.24
C THR A 154 38.62 -14.29 -13.02
#